data_AF-A0A1M6DSF5-F1
#
_entry.id   AF-A0A1M6DSF5-F1
#
_cell.length_a   1.000
_cell.length_b   1.000
_cell.length_c   1.000
_cell.angle_alpha   90.00
_cell.angle_beta   90.00
_cell.angle_gamma   90.00
#
_symmetry.space_group_name_H-M   'P 1'
#
loop_
_entity.id
_entity.type
_entity.pdbx_description
1 polymer ?
#
loop_
_entity_poly.entity_id
_entity_poly.type
_entity_poly.pdbx_seq_one_letter_code
_entity_poly.pdbx_strand_id
1 'polypeptide(L)'
;MTQRRPAGGKGGMRTRNAASPTRQGVAAKELQAARRKKRQKEVMRNRIILGVVCVALLALLVTLVVKLGGAILSSGGTADTSTITFSKDGQVVFEEVTDFDTQTYSKSEFKKYTQNLIKEFNETNGEKSISLKRLTYRKGQVYIKTTYKDAESYAAFSSYSTYNGSYEGAVNAGYDFSVLFCTTENDTKGTARAVTPDEEFAGMNVVVVSENVTVKVPGQIYYVSEKSTDVVDANTVSIKQADGNNDATDLVYIVYQPEK
;
A
#
# COMPACT_ATOMS: atom_id res chain seq x y z
N MET A 1 0.18 57.17 66.21
CA MET A 1 -0.14 56.05 67.11
C MET A 1 -0.67 54.89 66.27
N THR A 2 -0.02 53.75 66.43
CA THR A 2 -0.20 52.44 65.78
C THR A 2 -1.37 51.63 66.32
N GLN A 3 -2.00 50.77 65.49
CA GLN A 3 -2.33 49.34 65.74
C GLN A 3 -3.14 48.77 64.55
N ARG A 4 -2.60 47.83 63.75
CA ARG A 4 -2.56 46.33 63.85
C ARG A 4 -3.82 45.58 63.32
N ARG A 5 -3.73 45.13 62.04
CA ARG A 5 -3.84 43.74 61.43
C ARG A 5 -4.99 42.77 61.84
N PRO A 6 -5.35 41.68 61.07
CA PRO A 6 -4.79 41.13 59.81
C PRO A 6 -5.78 40.47 58.78
N ALA A 7 -5.19 39.95 57.68
CA ALA A 7 -5.49 38.71 56.93
C ALA A 7 -6.49 38.70 55.75
N GLY A 8 -6.01 38.24 54.58
CA GLY A 8 -6.85 37.68 53.52
C GLY A 8 -6.26 37.75 52.10
N GLY A 9 -5.69 36.64 51.61
CA GLY A 9 -5.70 36.32 50.17
C GLY A 9 -4.46 36.65 49.33
N LYS A 10 -3.39 35.87 49.46
CA LYS A 10 -2.45 35.62 48.35
C LYS A 10 -3.11 34.63 47.38
N GLY A 11 -3.48 35.07 46.18
CA GLY A 11 -3.67 34.21 45.01
C GLY A 11 -2.87 34.84 43.86
N GLY A 12 -1.72 34.34 43.45
CA GLY A 12 -1.49 32.96 43.06
C GLY A 12 -1.64 32.87 41.54
N MET A 13 -0.74 33.51 40.79
CA MET A 13 -0.53 33.21 39.37
C MET A 13 -0.13 31.74 39.27
N ARG A 14 -1.10 30.86 38.99
CA ARG A 14 -0.85 29.48 38.59
C ARG A 14 -0.88 29.43 37.08
N THR A 15 0.33 29.50 36.54
CA THR A 15 0.77 28.93 35.27
C THR A 15 -0.15 27.82 34.76
N ARG A 16 -0.66 28.00 33.53
CA ARG A 16 -1.24 26.90 32.74
C ARG A 16 -0.13 25.89 32.51
N ASN A 17 -0.15 24.77 33.23
CA ASN A 17 0.59 23.57 32.85
C ASN A 17 -0.02 23.06 31.55
N ALA A 18 0.47 23.54 30.41
CA ALA A 18 0.51 22.72 29.22
C ALA A 18 1.43 21.55 29.58
N ALA A 19 0.86 20.36 29.79
CA ALA A 19 1.64 19.16 29.99
C ALA A 19 2.50 18.95 28.74
N SER A 20 3.77 19.34 28.82
CA SER A 20 4.77 18.94 27.85
C SER A 20 4.72 17.43 27.74
N PRO A 21 4.66 16.85 26.53
CA PRO A 21 4.60 15.41 26.37
C PRO A 21 5.77 14.80 27.14
N THR A 22 5.46 13.92 28.09
CA THR A 22 6.46 13.29 28.95
C THR A 22 7.53 12.67 28.07
N ARG A 23 8.79 12.82 28.48
CA ARG A 23 9.98 12.37 27.75
C ARG A 23 9.89 10.88 27.32
N GLN A 24 9.11 10.09 28.06
CA GLN A 24 8.77 8.69 27.73
C GLN A 24 7.84 8.53 26.50
N GLY A 25 6.87 9.42 26.30
CA GLY A 25 5.98 9.39 25.12
C GLY A 25 6.67 9.86 23.84
N VAL A 26 7.61 10.80 23.95
CA VAL A 26 8.49 11.22 22.85
C VAL A 26 9.45 10.09 22.48
N ALA A 27 10.08 9.46 23.48
CA ALA A 27 10.97 8.32 23.26
C ALA A 27 10.25 7.10 22.64
N ALA A 28 8.99 6.84 22.99
CA ALA A 28 8.20 5.77 22.38
C ALA A 28 7.84 6.06 20.92
N LYS A 29 7.49 7.31 20.59
CA LYS A 29 7.25 7.76 19.21
C LYS A 29 8.54 7.78 18.38
N GLU A 30 9.66 8.18 18.96
CA GLU A 30 10.98 8.12 18.34
C GLU A 30 11.46 6.68 18.13
N LEU A 31 11.18 5.77 19.06
CA LEU A 31 11.49 4.35 18.91
C LEU A 31 10.60 3.69 17.85
N GLN A 32 9.31 4.05 17.75
CA GLN A 32 8.43 3.61 16.67
C GLN A 32 8.85 4.22 15.33
N ALA A 33 9.25 5.49 15.27
CA ALA A 33 9.79 6.14 14.08
C ALA A 33 11.14 5.53 13.66
N ALA A 34 12.02 5.19 14.61
CA ALA A 34 13.28 4.51 14.36
C ALA A 34 13.07 3.05 13.92
N ARG A 35 12.07 2.35 14.46
CA ARG A 35 11.63 1.02 14.00
C ARG A 35 11.00 1.09 12.62
N ARG A 36 10.20 2.12 12.30
CA ARG A 36 9.68 2.40 10.95
C ARG A 36 10.81 2.71 9.98
N LYS A 37 11.82 3.47 10.38
CA LYS A 37 13.01 3.79 9.57
C LYS A 37 13.94 2.57 9.39
N LYS A 38 14.02 1.69 10.39
CA LYS A 38 14.74 0.40 10.32
C LYS A 38 14.00 -0.61 9.45
N ARG A 39 12.67 -0.74 9.61
CA ARG A 39 11.81 -1.54 8.72
C ARG A 39 11.83 -0.98 7.30
N GLN A 40 11.78 0.33 7.10
CA GLN A 40 12.00 0.97 5.79
C GLN A 40 13.38 0.65 5.23
N LYS A 41 14.44 0.58 6.04
CA LYS A 41 15.79 0.16 5.58
C LYS A 41 15.88 -1.34 5.25
N GLU A 42 15.16 -2.19 5.97
CA GLU A 42 15.10 -3.64 5.72
C GLU A 42 14.19 -3.97 4.51
N VAL A 43 13.10 -3.23 4.34
CA VAL A 43 12.22 -3.21 3.15
C VAL A 43 12.97 -2.63 1.95
N MET A 44 13.75 -1.56 2.14
CA MET A 44 14.64 -1.02 1.11
C MET A 44 15.69 -2.07 0.74
N ARG A 45 16.27 -2.82 1.68
CA ARG A 45 17.21 -3.93 1.38
C ARG A 45 16.57 -5.05 0.56
N ASN A 46 15.31 -5.40 0.81
CA ASN A 46 14.63 -6.45 0.04
C ASN A 46 14.10 -5.93 -1.33
N ARG A 47 13.72 -4.66 -1.43
CA ARG A 47 13.49 -3.97 -2.72
C ARG A 47 14.80 -3.66 -3.46
N ILE A 48 15.93 -3.61 -2.78
CA ILE A 48 17.31 -3.52 -3.32
C ILE A 48 17.75 -4.88 -3.90
N ILE A 49 17.24 -6.01 -3.43
CA ILE A 49 17.60 -7.29 -4.05
C ILE A 49 16.90 -7.43 -5.41
N LEU A 50 15.62 -7.06 -5.53
CA LEU A 50 14.86 -6.97 -6.80
C LEU A 50 15.28 -5.80 -7.68
N GLY A 51 15.49 -4.63 -7.08
CA GLY A 51 15.70 -3.36 -7.75
C GLY A 51 17.14 -2.87 -7.79
N VAL A 52 18.01 -3.17 -6.81
CA VAL A 52 19.43 -2.76 -6.79
C VAL A 52 20.40 -3.78 -7.36
N VAL A 53 20.03 -5.04 -7.59
CA VAL A 53 20.79 -5.83 -8.59
C VAL A 53 20.65 -5.18 -9.98
N CYS A 54 19.49 -4.55 -10.26
CA CYS A 54 19.30 -3.76 -11.48
C CYS A 54 19.91 -2.34 -11.37
N VAL A 55 19.72 -1.63 -10.25
CA VAL A 55 20.17 -0.22 -10.07
C VAL A 55 21.65 -0.08 -9.67
N ALA A 56 22.30 -1.06 -9.03
CA ALA A 56 23.76 -1.02 -8.82
C ALA A 56 24.54 -1.22 -10.13
N LEU A 57 23.93 -1.81 -11.15
CA LEU A 57 24.48 -1.86 -12.51
C LEU A 57 24.03 -0.69 -13.38
N LEU A 58 22.96 0.03 -13.00
CA LEU A 58 22.38 1.16 -13.75
C LEU A 58 22.47 2.54 -13.10
N ALA A 59 23.23 2.72 -12.02
CA ALA A 59 23.53 4.06 -11.50
C ALA A 59 24.47 4.88 -12.41
N LEU A 60 24.68 4.45 -13.67
CA LEU A 60 25.55 5.17 -14.61
C LEU A 60 24.85 5.82 -15.81
N LEU A 61 23.61 5.48 -16.21
CA LEU A 61 23.04 6.09 -17.42
C LEU A 61 21.49 6.28 -17.42
N VAL A 62 21.11 7.53 -17.20
CA VAL A 62 20.01 8.28 -17.85
C VAL A 62 18.63 8.31 -17.17
N THR A 63 18.37 9.50 -16.65
CA THR A 63 17.10 10.15 -16.30
C THR A 63 16.22 10.46 -17.54
N LEU A 64 14.90 10.62 -17.34
CA LEU A 64 13.85 11.10 -18.28
C LEU A 64 13.34 10.01 -19.28
N VAL A 65 12.04 9.72 -19.41
CA VAL A 65 10.97 10.55 -20.04
C VAL A 65 9.55 10.09 -19.63
N VAL A 66 8.64 11.06 -19.56
CA VAL A 66 7.20 11.02 -19.20
C VAL A 66 6.29 10.66 -20.39
N LYS A 67 5.14 9.97 -20.15
CA LYS A 67 3.73 10.20 -20.64
C LYS A 67 2.94 8.88 -20.82
N LEU A 68 1.82 8.65 -20.12
CA LEU A 68 0.40 9.03 -20.36
C LEU A 68 -0.27 8.35 -21.59
N GLY A 69 -1.24 7.47 -21.35
CA GLY A 69 -2.14 6.85 -22.35
C GLY A 69 -3.17 5.90 -21.69
N GLY A 70 -4.46 6.10 -21.97
CA GLY A 70 -5.59 5.52 -21.22
C GLY A 70 -6.27 4.28 -21.80
N ALA A 71 -7.18 3.75 -20.95
CA ALA A 71 -8.43 3.01 -21.18
C ALA A 71 -8.45 1.52 -21.64
N ILE A 72 -8.93 0.68 -20.70
CA ILE A 72 -9.97 -0.38 -20.77
C ILE A 72 -9.91 -1.41 -21.92
N LEU A 73 -9.78 -2.71 -21.58
CA LEU A 73 -10.76 -3.78 -21.86
C LEU A 73 -10.27 -5.16 -21.37
N SER A 74 -11.13 -5.82 -20.59
CA SER A 74 -10.98 -7.19 -20.10
C SER A 74 -11.48 -8.20 -21.13
N SER A 75 -10.57 -8.96 -21.76
CA SER A 75 -10.78 -10.36 -22.17
C SER A 75 -9.48 -10.95 -22.72
N GLY A 76 -8.79 -11.81 -21.95
CA GLY A 76 -7.66 -12.64 -22.43
C GLY A 76 -6.36 -11.91 -22.80
N GLY A 77 -6.34 -10.57 -22.82
CA GLY A 77 -5.15 -9.73 -23.03
C GLY A 77 -4.28 -9.60 -21.79
N THR A 78 -3.02 -9.22 -21.98
CA THR A 78 -2.15 -8.73 -20.90
C THR A 78 -2.72 -7.42 -20.35
N ALA A 79 -2.74 -7.21 -19.03
CA ALA A 79 -3.05 -5.90 -18.47
C ALA A 79 -2.11 -4.82 -19.04
N ASP A 80 -2.63 -3.61 -19.28
CA ASP A 80 -1.85 -2.47 -19.78
C ASP A 80 -1.21 -1.66 -18.65
N THR A 81 -1.65 -1.87 -17.41
CA THR A 81 -1.11 -1.26 -16.20
C THR A 81 -0.94 -2.30 -15.11
N SER A 82 0.04 -2.10 -14.23
CA SER A 82 0.24 -2.98 -13.08
C SER A 82 -1.05 -3.10 -12.24
N THR A 83 -1.48 -4.33 -12.00
CA THR A 83 -2.77 -4.64 -11.39
C THR A 83 -2.66 -5.77 -10.36
N ILE A 84 -3.17 -5.54 -9.15
CA ILE A 84 -3.39 -6.55 -8.13
C ILE A 84 -4.86 -6.98 -8.19
N THR A 85 -5.12 -8.27 -8.34
CA THR A 85 -6.46 -8.84 -8.27
C THR A 85 -6.56 -9.77 -7.07
N PHE A 86 -7.47 -9.47 -6.17
CA PHE A 86 -7.83 -10.32 -5.04
C PHE A 86 -9.00 -11.21 -5.42
N SER A 87 -8.92 -12.50 -5.12
CA SER A 87 -10.01 -13.44 -5.32
C SER A 87 -10.70 -13.83 -4.02
N LYS A 88 -11.92 -14.35 -4.14
CA LYS A 88 -12.78 -14.74 -3.01
C LYS A 88 -12.14 -15.81 -2.11
N ASP A 89 -11.32 -16.69 -2.68
CA ASP A 89 -10.58 -17.73 -1.96
C ASP A 89 -9.30 -17.23 -1.29
N GLY A 90 -9.03 -15.92 -1.34
CA GLY A 90 -7.89 -15.28 -0.70
C GLY A 90 -6.63 -15.20 -1.57
N GLN A 91 -6.61 -15.88 -2.73
CA GLN A 91 -5.48 -15.82 -3.66
C GLN A 91 -5.30 -14.39 -4.21
N VAL A 92 -4.05 -14.05 -4.52
CA VAL A 92 -3.69 -12.77 -5.14
C VAL A 92 -3.03 -13.02 -6.48
N VAL A 93 -3.47 -12.33 -7.51
CA VAL A 93 -2.82 -12.30 -8.82
C VAL A 93 -2.25 -10.91 -9.03
N PHE A 94 -0.95 -10.83 -9.29
CA PHE A 94 -0.30 -9.59 -9.69
C PHE A 94 0.11 -9.67 -11.15
N GLU A 95 -0.33 -8.70 -11.93
CA GLU A 95 0.07 -8.49 -13.30
C GLU A 95 0.89 -7.21 -13.36
N GLU A 96 2.21 -7.33 -13.50
CA GLU A 96 3.14 -6.21 -13.56
C GLU A 96 3.44 -5.85 -15.01
N VAL A 97 3.40 -4.55 -15.31
CA VAL A 97 3.84 -3.98 -16.58
C VAL A 97 4.92 -2.95 -16.26
N THR A 98 6.12 -3.17 -16.77
CA THR A 98 7.24 -2.26 -16.56
C THR A 98 8.09 -2.15 -17.81
N ASP A 99 8.71 -0.99 -17.99
CA ASP A 99 9.62 -0.75 -19.10
C ASP A 99 10.83 -1.68 -18.99
N PHE A 100 11.25 -2.21 -20.13
CA PHE A 100 12.32 -3.18 -20.23
C PHE A 100 13.23 -2.86 -21.41
N ASP A 101 14.37 -2.25 -21.08
CA ASP A 101 15.39 -1.94 -22.05
C ASP A 101 16.27 -3.18 -22.33
N THR A 102 16.07 -3.78 -23.50
CA THR A 102 16.87 -4.93 -23.96
C THR A 102 18.30 -4.56 -24.36
N GLN A 103 18.62 -3.27 -24.52
CA GLN A 103 20.00 -2.83 -24.74
C GLN A 103 20.83 -2.95 -23.45
N THR A 104 20.16 -2.79 -22.31
CA THR A 104 20.76 -2.90 -20.99
C THR A 104 20.63 -4.31 -20.43
N TYR A 105 19.50 -4.98 -20.65
CA TYR A 105 19.17 -6.23 -19.96
C TYR A 105 18.93 -7.42 -20.90
N SER A 106 19.57 -8.54 -20.59
CA SER A 106 19.26 -9.81 -21.24
C SER A 106 17.93 -10.38 -20.76
N LYS A 107 17.05 -10.71 -21.71
CA LYS A 107 15.76 -11.36 -21.44
C LYS A 107 15.91 -12.70 -20.72
N SER A 108 16.94 -13.49 -21.07
CA SER A 108 17.16 -14.80 -20.46
C SER A 108 17.65 -14.68 -19.02
N GLU A 109 18.54 -13.73 -18.76
CA GLU A 109 19.06 -13.45 -17.40
C GLU A 109 17.96 -12.91 -16.50
N PHE A 110 17.16 -11.96 -17.00
CA PHE A 110 16.00 -11.45 -16.26
C PHE A 110 15.02 -12.57 -15.89
N LYS A 111 14.65 -13.43 -16.85
CA LYS A 111 13.76 -14.57 -16.57
C LYS A 111 14.36 -15.52 -15.52
N LYS A 112 15.64 -15.87 -15.64
CA LYS A 112 16.31 -16.75 -14.68
C LYS A 112 16.35 -16.12 -13.29
N TYR A 113 16.64 -14.82 -13.23
CA TYR A 113 16.62 -14.04 -12.00
C TYR A 113 15.23 -14.07 -11.33
N THR A 114 14.16 -13.75 -12.07
CA THR A 114 12.78 -13.82 -11.54
C THR A 114 12.43 -15.21 -11.02
N GLN A 115 12.79 -16.27 -11.75
CA GLN A 115 12.53 -17.65 -11.35
C GLN A 115 13.29 -18.04 -10.08
N ASN A 116 14.56 -17.65 -9.96
CA ASN A 116 15.38 -17.94 -8.79
C ASN A 116 14.84 -17.25 -7.54
N LEU A 117 14.48 -15.97 -7.66
CA LEU A 117 13.93 -15.21 -6.55
C LEU A 117 12.63 -15.83 -6.01
N ILE A 118 11.72 -16.24 -6.90
CA ILE A 118 10.47 -16.94 -6.52
C ILE A 118 10.79 -18.28 -5.83
N LYS A 119 11.77 -19.03 -6.35
CA LYS A 119 12.21 -20.29 -5.76
C LYS A 119 12.74 -20.07 -4.34
N GLU A 120 13.66 -19.13 -4.15
CA GLU A 120 14.25 -18.79 -2.83
C GLU A 120 13.18 -18.35 -1.82
N PHE A 121 12.21 -17.52 -2.26
CA PHE A 121 11.11 -17.12 -1.41
C PHE A 121 10.26 -18.31 -0.95
N ASN A 122 9.89 -19.19 -1.88
CA ASN A 122 9.10 -20.38 -1.57
C ASN A 122 9.84 -21.38 -0.66
N GLU A 123 11.16 -21.50 -0.79
CA GLU A 123 11.97 -22.35 0.09
C GLU A 123 11.93 -21.88 1.55
N THR A 124 11.78 -20.58 1.77
CA THR A 124 11.77 -19.99 3.12
C THR A 124 10.36 -19.82 3.70
N ASN A 125 9.35 -19.57 2.86
CA ASN A 125 8.00 -19.15 3.27
C ASN A 125 6.90 -20.18 2.94
N GLY A 126 7.28 -21.43 2.66
CA GLY A 126 6.38 -22.52 2.32
C GLY A 126 6.31 -22.79 0.82
N GLU A 127 6.23 -24.08 0.47
CA GLU A 127 6.14 -24.49 -0.93
C GLU A 127 4.92 -23.87 -1.62
N LYS A 128 5.13 -23.36 -2.83
CA LYS A 128 4.08 -22.82 -3.72
C LYS A 128 3.37 -21.57 -3.18
N SER A 129 3.98 -20.82 -2.26
CA SER A 129 3.47 -19.50 -1.85
C SER A 129 3.42 -18.51 -3.02
N ILE A 130 4.28 -18.67 -4.03
CA ILE A 130 4.31 -17.87 -5.28
C ILE A 130 4.48 -18.76 -6.51
N SER A 131 3.77 -18.44 -7.59
CA SER A 131 3.87 -19.10 -8.89
C SER A 131 3.98 -18.08 -10.03
N LEU A 132 5.06 -18.16 -10.81
CA LEU A 132 5.18 -17.41 -12.07
C LEU A 132 4.30 -18.04 -13.16
N LYS A 133 3.28 -17.32 -13.61
CA LYS A 133 2.33 -17.79 -14.64
C LYS A 133 2.73 -17.33 -16.05
N ARG A 134 3.23 -16.10 -16.19
CA ARG A 134 3.62 -15.53 -17.48
C ARG A 134 4.76 -14.55 -17.32
N LEU A 135 5.67 -14.55 -18.28
CA LEU A 135 6.70 -13.53 -18.45
C LEU A 135 6.89 -13.33 -19.96
N THR A 136 6.53 -12.15 -20.46
CA THR A 136 6.57 -11.85 -21.90
C THR A 136 7.06 -10.44 -22.15
N TYR A 137 7.78 -10.24 -23.25
CA TYR A 137 8.32 -8.94 -23.65
C TYR A 137 7.55 -8.39 -24.85
N ARG A 138 7.10 -7.13 -24.77
CA ARG A 138 6.33 -6.46 -25.83
C ARG A 138 6.64 -4.97 -25.83
N LYS A 139 6.87 -4.37 -27.01
CA LYS A 139 6.96 -2.91 -27.19
C LYS A 139 7.91 -2.20 -26.20
N GLY A 140 9.07 -2.80 -25.89
CA GLY A 140 10.03 -2.21 -24.94
C GLY A 140 9.62 -2.36 -23.47
N GLN A 141 8.65 -3.23 -23.17
CA GLN A 141 8.17 -3.53 -21.82
C GLN A 141 8.26 -5.03 -21.53
N VAL A 142 8.29 -5.37 -20.26
CA VAL A 142 8.06 -6.72 -19.76
C VAL A 142 6.73 -6.77 -19.02
N TYR A 143 5.95 -7.79 -19.32
CA TYR A 143 4.74 -8.15 -18.60
C TYR A 143 5.02 -9.41 -17.79
N ILE A 144 4.70 -9.38 -16.50
CA ILE A 144 4.89 -10.48 -15.56
C ILE A 144 3.55 -10.78 -14.89
N LYS A 145 3.16 -12.06 -14.86
CA LYS A 145 1.99 -12.52 -14.10
C LYS A 145 2.42 -13.49 -13.03
N THR A 146 2.21 -13.13 -11.78
CA THR A 146 2.47 -13.98 -10.61
C THR A 146 1.17 -14.24 -9.86
N THR A 147 1.09 -15.43 -9.26
CA THR A 147 0.02 -15.81 -8.34
C THR A 147 0.64 -16.03 -6.97
N TYR A 148 0.01 -15.50 -5.94
CA TYR A 148 0.40 -15.63 -4.54
C TYR A 148 -0.71 -16.38 -3.81
N LYS A 149 -0.32 -17.22 -2.85
CA LYS A 149 -1.28 -17.98 -2.04
C LYS A 149 -2.30 -17.08 -1.36
N ASP A 150 -1.85 -15.95 -0.81
CA ASP A 150 -2.66 -15.01 -0.04
C ASP A 150 -2.02 -13.60 -0.01
N ALA A 151 -2.75 -12.64 0.55
CA ALA A 151 -2.28 -11.26 0.74
C ALA A 151 -1.02 -11.18 1.63
N GLU A 152 -0.86 -12.10 2.59
CA GLU A 152 0.33 -12.18 3.44
C GLU A 152 1.56 -12.57 2.63
N SER A 153 1.44 -13.57 1.76
CA SER A 153 2.50 -13.99 0.83
C SER A 153 2.88 -12.85 -0.12
N TYR A 154 1.90 -12.09 -0.63
CA TYR A 154 2.16 -10.90 -1.45
C TYR A 154 2.88 -9.81 -0.64
N ALA A 155 2.41 -9.50 0.56
CA ALA A 155 3.02 -8.49 1.43
C ALA A 155 4.46 -8.86 1.80
N ALA A 156 4.72 -10.13 2.10
CA ALA A 156 6.06 -10.63 2.44
C ALA A 156 7.02 -10.55 1.26
N PHE A 157 6.56 -10.87 0.04
CA PHE A 157 7.38 -10.81 -1.16
C PHE A 157 7.64 -9.39 -1.65
N SER A 158 6.58 -8.58 -1.76
CA SER A 158 6.65 -7.19 -2.25
C SER A 158 7.22 -6.22 -1.21
N SER A 159 7.13 -6.59 0.07
CA SER A 159 7.39 -5.72 1.22
C SER A 159 6.44 -4.52 1.35
N TYR A 160 5.36 -4.48 0.58
CA TYR A 160 4.28 -3.50 0.75
C TYR A 160 3.27 -3.97 1.79
N SER A 161 2.67 -3.01 2.51
CA SER A 161 1.54 -3.32 3.37
C SER A 161 0.38 -3.77 2.49
N THR A 162 0.02 -5.04 2.59
CA THR A 162 -1.09 -5.62 1.85
C THR A 162 -1.95 -6.45 2.79
N TYR A 163 -3.25 -6.21 2.75
CA TYR A 163 -4.25 -6.97 3.49
C TYR A 163 -5.49 -7.16 2.62
N ASN A 164 -6.12 -8.32 2.74
CA ASN A 164 -7.45 -8.57 2.22
C ASN A 164 -8.18 -9.51 3.18
N GLY A 165 -9.30 -9.08 3.72
CA GLY A 165 -10.07 -9.83 4.71
C GLY A 165 -11.18 -8.98 5.32
N SER A 166 -11.72 -9.40 6.46
CA SER A 166 -12.80 -8.64 7.11
C SER A 166 -12.30 -7.33 7.71
N TYR A 167 -13.21 -6.35 7.84
CA TYR A 167 -12.93 -5.10 8.54
C TYR A 167 -12.38 -5.33 9.96
N GLU A 168 -13.00 -6.23 10.74
CA GLU A 168 -12.58 -6.55 12.11
C GLU A 168 -11.18 -7.19 12.13
N GLY A 169 -10.88 -8.02 11.12
CA GLY A 169 -9.54 -8.58 10.93
C GLY A 169 -8.49 -7.50 10.66
N ALA A 170 -8.83 -6.47 9.87
CA ALA A 170 -7.94 -5.34 9.63
C ALA A 170 -7.69 -4.52 10.91
N VAL A 171 -8.74 -4.26 11.71
CA VAL A 171 -8.60 -3.58 13.01
C VAL A 171 -7.70 -4.37 13.94
N ASN A 172 -7.88 -5.69 14.04
CA ASN A 172 -7.04 -6.57 14.85
C ASN A 172 -5.57 -6.61 14.37
N ALA A 173 -5.34 -6.43 13.06
CA ALA A 173 -4.00 -6.28 12.48
C ALA A 173 -3.36 -4.90 12.76
N GLY A 174 -4.12 -3.96 13.36
CA GLY A 174 -3.63 -2.64 13.78
C GLY A 174 -3.76 -1.56 12.71
N TYR A 175 -4.60 -1.76 11.70
CA TYR A 175 -4.90 -0.73 10.71
C TYR A 175 -5.79 0.37 11.30
N ASP A 176 -5.45 1.63 11.00
CA ASP A 176 -6.14 2.82 11.51
C ASP A 176 -7.07 3.41 10.45
N PHE A 177 -8.37 3.35 10.72
CA PHE A 177 -9.43 3.85 9.85
C PHE A 177 -9.81 5.30 10.14
N SER A 178 -9.03 6.03 10.95
CA SER A 178 -9.21 7.46 11.25
C SER A 178 -8.77 8.35 10.08
N VAL A 179 -9.30 8.09 8.89
CA VAL A 179 -9.05 8.81 7.64
C VAL A 179 -10.37 9.24 7.01
N LEU A 180 -10.31 10.11 5.99
CA LEU A 180 -11.48 10.45 5.21
C LEU A 180 -11.75 9.38 4.15
N PHE A 181 -13.02 9.01 4.00
CA PHE A 181 -13.50 8.08 2.99
C PHE A 181 -14.46 8.76 2.04
N CYS A 182 -14.43 8.34 0.78
CA CYS A 182 -15.44 8.65 -0.21
C CYS A 182 -16.39 7.45 -0.34
N THR A 183 -17.70 7.69 -0.36
CA THR A 183 -18.67 6.68 -0.80
C THR A 183 -18.58 6.48 -2.31
N THR A 184 -18.93 5.29 -2.78
CA THR A 184 -19.02 4.99 -4.21
C THR A 184 -20.47 4.73 -4.60
N GLU A 185 -20.99 5.53 -5.52
CA GLU A 185 -22.35 5.39 -6.07
C GLU A 185 -22.27 5.37 -7.59
N ASN A 186 -22.92 4.41 -8.24
CA ASN A 186 -22.88 4.23 -9.70
C ASN A 186 -21.44 4.30 -10.25
N ASP A 187 -20.53 3.56 -9.61
CA ASP A 187 -19.12 3.45 -10.00
C ASP A 187 -18.35 4.79 -9.99
N THR A 188 -18.87 5.79 -9.27
CA THR A 188 -18.27 7.12 -9.16
C THR A 188 -17.85 7.39 -7.73
N LYS A 189 -16.66 7.98 -7.57
CA LYS A 189 -16.14 8.43 -6.27
C LYS A 189 -16.86 9.69 -5.80
N GLY A 190 -17.50 9.63 -4.64
CA GLY A 190 -18.18 10.75 -4.00
C GLY A 190 -17.26 11.70 -3.25
N THR A 191 -17.85 12.62 -2.48
CA THR A 191 -17.13 13.56 -1.62
C THR A 191 -16.57 12.86 -0.38
N ALA A 192 -15.36 13.25 0.01
CA ALA A 192 -14.69 12.72 1.19
C ALA A 192 -15.40 13.17 2.49
N ARG A 193 -15.61 12.24 3.42
CA ARG A 193 -16.14 12.51 4.75
C ARG A 193 -15.52 11.62 5.81
N ALA A 194 -15.68 12.02 7.06
CA ALA A 194 -15.48 11.11 8.17
C ALA A 194 -16.58 10.04 8.16
N VAL A 195 -16.22 8.83 8.56
CA VAL A 195 -17.12 7.69 8.73
C VAL A 195 -17.07 7.24 10.18
N THR A 196 -18.04 6.43 10.59
CA THR A 196 -17.99 5.63 11.82
C THR A 196 -17.68 4.17 11.41
N PRO A 197 -16.41 3.75 11.34
CA PRO A 197 -16.03 2.47 10.74
C PRO A 197 -16.73 1.25 11.35
N ASP A 198 -16.89 1.21 12.67
CA ASP A 198 -17.52 0.08 13.37
C ASP A 198 -19.01 -0.09 13.03
N GLU A 199 -19.68 0.98 12.59
CA GLU A 199 -21.09 0.94 12.17
C GLU A 199 -21.20 0.72 10.67
N GLU A 200 -20.36 1.41 9.89
CA GLU A 200 -20.49 1.48 8.44
C GLU A 200 -19.78 0.33 7.70
N PHE A 201 -18.77 -0.29 8.30
CA PHE A 201 -17.96 -1.36 7.70
C PHE A 201 -18.22 -2.74 8.32
N ALA A 202 -19.14 -2.83 9.28
CA ALA A 202 -19.50 -4.09 9.93
C ALA A 202 -19.93 -5.15 8.91
N GLY A 203 -19.28 -6.32 8.95
CA GLY A 203 -19.56 -7.41 8.01
C GLY A 203 -19.08 -7.18 6.57
N MET A 204 -18.33 -6.11 6.31
CA MET A 204 -17.68 -5.85 5.02
C MET A 204 -16.23 -6.36 5.03
N ASN A 205 -15.69 -6.53 3.83
CA ASN A 205 -14.26 -6.79 3.66
C ASN A 205 -13.52 -5.49 3.33
N VAL A 206 -12.23 -5.49 3.65
CA VAL A 206 -11.30 -4.39 3.40
C VAL A 206 -10.07 -4.93 2.69
N VAL A 207 -9.69 -4.25 1.62
CA VAL A 207 -8.33 -4.30 1.09
C VAL A 207 -7.54 -3.11 1.60
N VAL A 208 -6.34 -3.36 2.12
CA VAL A 208 -5.36 -2.33 2.45
C VAL A 208 -4.15 -2.52 1.57
N VAL A 209 -3.72 -1.47 0.86
CA VAL A 209 -2.56 -1.52 -0.06
C VAL A 209 -1.74 -0.25 0.10
N SER A 210 -0.41 -0.38 0.15
CA SER A 210 0.52 0.76 0.15
C SER A 210 1.38 0.77 -1.12
N GLU A 211 0.74 0.79 -2.29
CA GLU A 211 1.41 0.69 -3.60
C GLU A 211 0.63 1.49 -4.65
N ASN A 212 1.34 2.14 -5.58
CA ASN A 212 0.73 2.82 -6.73
C ASN A 212 0.39 1.78 -7.80
N VAL A 213 -0.84 1.28 -7.78
CA VAL A 213 -1.27 0.13 -8.56
C VAL A 213 -2.77 0.17 -8.80
N THR A 214 -3.25 -0.54 -9.82
CA THR A 214 -4.68 -0.81 -9.96
C THR A 214 -5.06 -2.00 -9.08
N VAL A 215 -6.13 -1.91 -8.32
CA VAL A 215 -6.62 -2.95 -7.42
C VAL A 215 -8.00 -3.41 -7.85
N LYS A 216 -8.18 -4.73 -7.96
CA LYS A 216 -9.48 -5.39 -8.18
C LYS A 216 -9.85 -6.24 -6.99
N VAL A 217 -11.08 -6.08 -6.51
CA VAL A 217 -11.61 -6.80 -5.33
C VAL A 217 -12.73 -7.77 -5.72
N PRO A 218 -12.96 -8.86 -4.95
CA PRO A 218 -14.00 -9.84 -5.24
C PRO A 218 -15.36 -9.40 -4.66
N GLY A 219 -15.85 -8.25 -5.12
CA GLY A 219 -17.15 -7.71 -4.70
C GLY A 219 -17.36 -6.23 -5.02
N GLN A 220 -18.52 -5.72 -4.61
CA GLN A 220 -18.93 -4.33 -4.85
C GLN A 220 -18.22 -3.40 -3.87
N ILE A 221 -17.49 -2.42 -4.38
CA ILE A 221 -16.88 -1.35 -3.58
C ILE A 221 -17.98 -0.41 -3.10
N TYR A 222 -17.89 0.01 -1.84
CA TYR A 222 -18.77 1.02 -1.23
C TYR A 222 -18.01 2.22 -0.69
N TYR A 223 -16.76 2.01 -0.25
CA TYR A 223 -15.93 3.08 0.28
C TYR A 223 -14.48 2.94 -0.20
N VAL A 224 -13.85 4.08 -0.44
CA VAL A 224 -12.41 4.19 -0.68
C VAL A 224 -11.83 5.32 0.16
N SER A 225 -10.62 5.17 0.70
CA SER A 225 -9.92 6.29 1.33
C SER A 225 -9.70 7.42 0.33
N GLU A 226 -9.86 8.67 0.75
CA GLU A 226 -9.85 9.84 -0.13
C GLU A 226 -8.55 9.97 -0.95
N LYS A 227 -7.40 9.84 -0.30
CA LYS A 227 -6.11 10.15 -0.93
C LYS A 227 -5.73 9.09 -1.95
N SER A 228 -5.20 9.57 -3.08
CA SER A 228 -4.51 8.75 -4.07
C SER A 228 -5.37 7.63 -4.68
N THR A 229 -6.70 7.76 -4.65
CA THR A 229 -7.63 6.77 -5.21
C THR A 229 -8.50 7.38 -6.30
N ASP A 230 -8.72 6.62 -7.37
CA ASP A 230 -9.74 6.87 -8.38
C ASP A 230 -10.57 5.60 -8.56
N VAL A 231 -11.90 5.70 -8.46
CA VAL A 231 -12.80 4.58 -8.74
C VAL A 231 -12.91 4.41 -10.24
N VAL A 232 -12.61 3.21 -10.74
CA VAL A 232 -12.62 2.89 -12.17
C VAL A 232 -13.95 2.26 -12.57
N ASP A 233 -14.41 1.30 -11.76
CA ASP A 233 -15.69 0.61 -11.90
C ASP A 233 -16.12 0.03 -10.54
N ALA A 234 -17.22 -0.73 -10.52
CA ALA A 234 -17.81 -1.34 -9.33
C ALA A 234 -16.84 -2.13 -8.43
N ASN A 235 -15.76 -2.69 -8.99
CA ASN A 235 -14.82 -3.53 -8.25
C ASN A 235 -13.34 -3.18 -8.47
N THR A 236 -13.06 -2.05 -9.13
CA THR A 236 -11.71 -1.64 -9.51
C THR A 236 -11.40 -0.22 -9.04
N VAL A 237 -10.24 -0.05 -8.40
CA VAL A 237 -9.69 1.25 -7.96
C VAL A 237 -8.29 1.42 -8.51
N SER A 238 -7.98 2.59 -9.07
CA SER A 238 -6.62 2.99 -9.42
C SER A 238 -5.99 3.76 -8.27
N ILE A 239 -4.78 3.37 -7.86
CA ILE A 239 -4.02 4.05 -6.79
C ILE A 239 -2.84 4.79 -7.40
N LYS A 240 -2.81 6.12 -7.27
CA LYS A 240 -1.76 6.99 -7.81
C LYS A 240 -1.58 8.23 -6.95
N GLN A 241 -0.34 8.65 -6.73
CA GLN A 241 -0.05 9.91 -6.05
C GLN A 241 -0.51 11.12 -6.87
N ALA A 242 -1.15 12.09 -6.22
CA ALA A 242 -1.68 13.28 -6.88
C ALA A 242 -0.59 14.19 -7.48
N ASP A 243 0.62 14.17 -6.92
CA ASP A 243 1.78 14.91 -7.41
C ASP A 243 2.57 14.17 -8.50
N GLY A 244 2.15 12.94 -8.86
CA GLY A 244 2.83 12.09 -9.82
C GLY A 244 4.13 11.47 -9.31
N ASN A 245 4.44 11.57 -8.01
CA ASN A 245 5.61 10.95 -7.41
C ASN A 245 5.40 9.44 -7.23
N ASN A 246 5.77 8.65 -8.23
CA ASN A 246 5.61 7.19 -8.18
C ASN A 246 6.44 6.49 -7.09
N ASP A 247 7.42 7.17 -6.49
CA ASP A 247 8.25 6.63 -5.41
C ASP A 247 7.59 6.76 -4.02
N ALA A 248 6.58 7.64 -3.90
CA ALA A 248 5.78 7.78 -2.69
C ALA A 248 4.54 6.88 -2.77
N THR A 249 4.12 6.36 -1.62
CA THR A 249 2.91 5.52 -1.51
C THR A 249 2.10 5.96 -0.30
N ASP A 250 0.81 6.19 -0.50
CA ASP A 250 -0.16 6.29 0.59
C ASP A 250 -0.67 4.91 0.98
N LEU A 251 -1.04 4.76 2.25
CA LEU A 251 -1.81 3.61 2.70
C LEU A 251 -3.26 3.82 2.30
N VAL A 252 -3.76 3.00 1.38
CA VAL A 252 -5.11 3.08 0.83
C VAL A 252 -5.99 2.00 1.41
N TYR A 253 -7.26 2.35 1.65
CA TYR A 253 -8.32 1.45 2.10
C TYR A 253 -9.40 1.35 1.03
N ILE A 254 -9.79 0.12 0.68
CA ILE A 254 -10.91 -0.18 -0.22
C ILE A 254 -11.87 -1.09 0.54
N VAL A 255 -13.06 -0.61 0.86
CA VAL A 255 -14.08 -1.35 1.60
C VAL A 255 -15.15 -1.81 0.63
N TYR A 256 -15.43 -3.12 0.65
CA TYR A 256 -16.31 -3.76 -0.31
C TYR A 256 -17.19 -4.82 0.34
N GLN A 257 -18.37 -5.03 -0.25
CA GLN A 257 -19.24 -6.13 0.10
C GLN A 257 -18.73 -7.40 -0.61
N PRO A 258 -18.29 -8.45 0.10
CA PRO A 258 -17.84 -9.68 -0.54
C PRO A 258 -18.96 -10.36 -1.32
N GLU A 259 -18.63 -10.95 -2.46
CA GLU A 259 -19.55 -11.80 -3.22
C GLU A 259 -20.01 -13.00 -2.37
N LYS A 260 -21.33 -13.27 -2.39
CA LYS A 260 -21.94 -14.43 -1.72
C LYS A 260 -21.40 -15.74 -2.25
#